data_AF-A0A1H2DS87-F1
#
_entry.id   AF-A0A1H2DS87-F1
#
_cell.length_a   1.000
_cell.length_b   1.000
_cell.length_c   1.000
_cell.angle_alpha   90.00
_cell.angle_beta   90.00
_cell.angle_gamma   90.00
#
_symmetry.space_group_name_H-M   'P 1'
#
loop_
_entity.id
_entity.type
_entity.pdbx_description
1 polymer ?
#
loop_
_entity_poly.entity_id
_entity_poly.type
_entity_poly.pdbx_seq_one_letter_code
_entity_poly.pdbx_strand_id
1 'polypeptide(L)'
;MPVYPIWGALAPEQAHEIFLTAQESQKKLYKTAVETLSKYMGKRPNHVLEMPKTERHAAWAELLAHPQLEPLGFNFLCHWLIEKQSPLLISWLDALGIAHDGKGVVETFPPAPSKEKLNAALDVVLAKYDAKTVSIYLRTFNEIEGVDWADLDAILNSDPRLKLG
;
A
#
# COMPACT_ATOMS: atom_id res chain seq x y z
N MET A 1 0.23 12.22 -2.41
CA MET A 1 0.31 12.07 -0.95
C MET A 1 1.17 10.88 -0.57
N PRO A 2 2.28 11.08 0.16
CA PRO A 2 3.21 10.01 0.45
C PRO A 2 2.57 8.87 1.26
N VAL A 3 3.09 7.66 1.10
CA VAL A 3 2.63 6.44 1.78
C VAL A 3 3.30 6.18 3.13
N TYR A 4 4.41 6.84 3.49
CA TYR A 4 5.04 6.66 4.80
C TYR A 4 4.06 6.81 5.99
N PRO A 5 3.06 7.74 6.01
CA PRO A 5 2.12 7.84 7.13
C PRO A 5 1.27 6.58 7.31
N ILE A 6 1.05 5.81 6.24
CA ILE A 6 0.29 4.56 6.29
C ILE A 6 0.94 3.60 7.28
N TRP A 7 2.26 3.48 7.26
CA TRP A 7 3.00 2.54 8.12
C TRP A 7 2.82 2.82 9.60
N GLY A 8 2.73 4.09 10.00
CA GLY A 8 2.44 4.48 11.38
C GLY A 8 1.01 4.17 11.84
N ALA A 9 0.07 3.98 10.91
CA ALA A 9 -1.33 3.67 11.18
C ALA A 9 -1.67 2.16 11.06
N LEU A 10 -0.71 1.33 10.64
CA LEU A 10 -0.91 -0.12 10.55
C LEU A 10 -0.94 -0.77 11.94
N ALA A 11 -1.82 -1.75 12.11
CA ALA A 11 -1.71 -2.64 13.26
C ALA A 11 -0.48 -3.55 13.10
N PRO A 12 0.19 -3.97 14.19
CA PRO A 12 1.36 -4.84 14.11
C PRO A 12 1.12 -6.12 13.29
N GLU A 13 -0.07 -6.71 13.39
CA GLU A 13 -0.47 -7.91 12.66
C GLU A 13 -0.59 -7.66 11.16
N GLN A 14 -1.11 -6.49 10.76
CA GLN A 14 -1.25 -6.09 9.36
C GLN A 14 0.11 -5.80 8.74
N ALA A 15 0.98 -5.08 9.44
CA ALA A 15 2.37 -4.89 9.01
C ALA A 15 3.09 -6.23 8.88
N HIS A 16 2.89 -7.13 9.85
CA HIS A 16 3.47 -8.46 9.82
C HIS A 16 3.04 -9.26 8.59
N GLU A 17 1.75 -9.24 8.24
CA GLU A 17 1.20 -9.90 7.04
C GLU A 17 1.81 -9.34 5.73
N ILE A 18 1.95 -8.01 5.63
CA ILE A 18 2.55 -7.35 4.46
C ILE A 18 3.99 -7.87 4.23
N PHE A 19 4.81 -7.88 5.28
CA PHE A 19 6.19 -8.36 5.17
C PHE A 19 6.27 -9.87 4.94
N LEU A 20 5.38 -10.66 5.56
CA LEU A 20 5.30 -12.11 5.30
C LEU A 20 4.96 -12.40 3.84
N THR A 21 3.99 -11.68 3.27
CA THR A 21 3.62 -11.82 1.85
C THR A 21 4.82 -11.59 0.95
N ALA A 22 5.59 -10.52 1.20
CA ALA A 22 6.82 -10.28 0.46
C ALA A 22 7.90 -11.35 0.71
N GLN A 23 8.01 -11.87 1.94
CA GLN A 23 8.96 -12.96 2.22
C GLN A 23 8.65 -14.23 1.41
N GLU A 24 7.36 -14.53 1.23
CA GLU A 24 6.87 -15.73 0.55
C GLU A 24 6.93 -15.59 -0.97
N SER A 25 6.44 -14.48 -1.54
CA SER A 25 6.29 -14.31 -2.99
C SER A 25 7.24 -13.30 -3.64
N GLN A 26 7.97 -12.47 -2.87
CA GLN A 26 8.91 -11.47 -3.40
C GLN A 26 10.24 -11.42 -2.62
N LYS A 27 10.97 -12.54 -2.64
CA LYS A 27 12.22 -12.72 -1.88
C LYS A 27 13.25 -11.62 -2.09
N LYS A 28 13.30 -11.03 -3.30
CA LYS A 28 14.21 -9.92 -3.61
C LYS A 28 13.86 -8.66 -2.82
N LEU A 29 12.58 -8.27 -2.78
CA LEU A 29 12.12 -7.12 -1.98
C LEU A 29 12.41 -7.33 -0.50
N TYR A 30 12.10 -8.52 0.02
CA TYR A 30 12.37 -8.86 1.41
C TYR A 30 13.87 -8.79 1.74
N LYS A 31 14.74 -9.33 0.87
CA LYS A 31 16.20 -9.23 1.04
C LYS A 31 16.69 -7.78 1.02
N THR A 32 16.20 -6.96 0.08
CA THR A 32 16.52 -5.52 0.02
C THR A 32 16.14 -4.82 1.32
N ALA A 33 14.99 -5.17 1.92
CA ALA A 33 14.57 -4.60 3.19
C ALA A 33 15.47 -5.00 4.35
N VAL A 34 15.90 -6.27 4.42
CA VAL A 34 16.90 -6.71 5.42
C VAL A 34 18.17 -5.86 5.30
N GLU A 35 18.72 -5.72 4.09
CA GLU A 35 19.96 -4.97 3.86
C GLU A 35 19.83 -3.48 4.14
N THR A 36 18.67 -2.89 3.85
CA THR A 36 18.41 -1.46 4.02
C THR A 36 18.10 -1.15 5.48
N LEU A 37 17.09 -1.81 6.05
CA LEU A 37 16.57 -1.51 7.37
C LEU A 37 17.55 -1.92 8.47
N SER A 38 18.39 -2.93 8.27
CA SER A 38 19.41 -3.28 9.28
C SER A 38 20.36 -2.12 9.57
N LYS A 39 20.67 -1.29 8.55
CA LYS A 39 21.52 -0.09 8.72
C LYS A 39 20.86 0.93 9.64
N TYR A 40 19.56 1.19 9.44
CA TYR A 40 18.78 2.08 10.30
C TYR A 40 18.61 1.53 11.71
N MET A 41 18.56 0.21 11.87
CA MET A 41 18.53 -0.45 13.18
C MET A 41 19.92 -0.52 13.87
N GLY A 42 21.00 -0.09 13.20
CA GLY A 42 22.37 -0.26 13.71
C GLY A 42 22.80 -1.72 13.88
N LYS A 43 22.17 -2.66 13.15
CA LYS A 43 22.37 -4.11 13.26
C LYS A 43 22.93 -4.69 11.97
N ARG A 44 23.65 -5.81 12.09
CA ARG A 44 24.06 -6.61 10.91
C ARG A 44 22.84 -7.33 10.32
N PRO A 45 22.74 -7.51 8.98
CA PRO A 45 21.64 -8.23 8.33
C PRO A 45 21.33 -9.61 8.96
N ASN A 46 22.36 -10.41 9.25
CA ASN A 46 22.17 -11.74 9.85
C ASN A 46 21.53 -11.66 11.24
N HIS A 47 21.92 -10.68 12.05
CA HIS A 47 21.32 -10.49 13.37
C HIS A 47 19.86 -10.05 13.28
N VAL A 48 19.51 -9.22 12.29
CA VAL A 48 18.10 -8.89 12.00
C VAL A 48 17.32 -10.14 11.58
N LEU A 49 17.93 -11.04 10.80
CA LEU A 49 17.28 -12.29 10.38
C LEU A 49 17.01 -13.25 11.55
N GLU A 50 17.86 -13.23 12.58
CA GLU A 50 17.72 -14.03 13.82
C GLU A 50 16.62 -13.51 14.76
N MET A 51 16.22 -12.23 14.63
CA MET A 51 15.14 -11.66 15.45
C MET A 51 13.82 -12.41 15.22
N PRO A 52 12.96 -12.53 16.26
CA PRO A 52 11.58 -12.97 16.09
C PRO A 52 10.87 -12.18 14.99
N LYS A 53 10.14 -12.86 14.10
CA LYS A 53 9.55 -12.20 12.92
C LYS A 53 8.60 -11.06 13.30
N THR A 54 7.79 -11.25 14.34
CA THR A 54 6.82 -10.26 14.83
C THR A 54 7.53 -9.00 15.33
N GLU A 55 8.57 -9.16 16.15
CA GLU A 55 9.41 -8.06 16.65
C GLU A 55 10.13 -7.34 15.49
N ARG A 56 10.74 -8.09 14.57
CA ARG A 56 11.40 -7.51 13.39
C ARG A 56 10.43 -6.70 12.54
N HIS A 57 9.26 -7.26 12.24
CA HIS A 57 8.27 -6.64 11.35
C HIS A 57 7.66 -5.38 12.00
N ALA A 58 7.44 -5.38 13.32
CA ALA A 58 7.02 -4.18 14.04
C ALA A 58 8.08 -3.07 13.94
N ALA A 59 9.35 -3.38 14.21
CA ALA A 59 10.44 -2.41 14.09
C ALA A 59 10.61 -1.90 12.64
N TRP A 60 10.38 -2.74 11.64
CA TRP A 60 10.40 -2.31 10.24
C TRP A 60 9.27 -1.37 9.89
N ALA A 61 8.06 -1.60 10.40
CA ALA A 61 6.92 -0.71 10.20
C ALA A 61 7.19 0.67 10.81
N GLU A 62 7.76 0.74 12.01
CA GLU A 62 8.15 2.01 12.64
C GLU A 62 9.17 2.78 11.78
N LEU A 63 10.17 2.09 11.22
CA LEU A 63 11.14 2.72 10.33
C LEU A 63 10.52 3.22 9.03
N LEU A 64 9.64 2.42 8.42
CA LEU A 64 8.95 2.76 7.17
C LEU A 64 7.92 3.88 7.33
N ALA A 65 7.60 4.27 8.57
CA ALA A 65 6.84 5.48 8.86
C ALA A 65 7.63 6.78 8.68
N HIS A 66 8.91 6.71 8.24
CA HIS A 66 9.73 7.88 7.95
C HIS A 66 9.87 8.16 6.43
N PRO A 67 9.87 9.44 6.01
CA PRO A 67 9.93 9.82 4.60
C PRO A 67 11.16 9.30 3.84
N GLN A 68 12.32 9.14 4.50
CA GLN A 68 13.54 8.66 3.84
C GLN A 68 13.43 7.22 3.30
N LEU A 69 12.41 6.47 3.72
CA LEU A 69 12.18 5.09 3.30
C LEU A 69 10.92 4.93 2.43
N GLU A 70 10.38 6.05 1.94
CA GLU A 70 9.17 6.11 1.11
C GLU A 70 9.17 5.08 -0.04
N PRO A 71 10.23 4.96 -0.88
CA PRO A 71 10.18 4.01 -1.99
C PRO A 71 10.15 2.55 -1.52
N LEU A 72 10.80 2.23 -0.40
CA LEU A 72 10.79 0.86 0.14
C LEU A 72 9.41 0.51 0.70
N GLY A 73 8.81 1.44 1.45
CA GLY A 73 7.46 1.29 1.99
C GLY A 73 6.41 1.14 0.88
N PHE A 74 6.48 2.00 -0.15
CA PHE A 74 5.61 1.91 -1.32
C PHE A 74 5.66 0.55 -1.99
N ASN A 75 6.86 0.01 -2.24
CA ASN A 75 7.01 -1.30 -2.89
C ASN A 75 6.39 -2.45 -2.09
N PHE A 76 6.47 -2.42 -0.76
CA PHE A 76 5.80 -3.42 0.08
C PHE A 76 4.28 -3.33 0.03
N LEU A 77 3.72 -2.12 0.06
CA LEU A 77 2.28 -1.91 -0.04
C LEU A 77 1.76 -2.36 -1.40
N CYS A 78 2.40 -1.95 -2.49
CA CYS A 78 2.05 -2.39 -3.85
C CYS A 78 2.08 -3.92 -3.99
N HIS A 79 3.14 -4.56 -3.51
CA HIS A 79 3.26 -6.02 -3.58
C HIS A 79 2.15 -6.71 -2.79
N TRP A 80 1.89 -6.29 -1.54
CA TRP A 80 0.82 -6.87 -0.73
C TRP A 80 -0.56 -6.64 -1.34
N LEU A 81 -0.83 -5.43 -1.87
CA LEU A 81 -2.10 -5.11 -2.53
C LEU A 81 -2.37 -6.00 -3.74
N ILE A 82 -1.37 -6.21 -4.60
CA ILE A 82 -1.49 -7.09 -5.77
C ILE A 82 -1.69 -8.55 -5.34
N GLU A 83 -0.95 -9.03 -4.35
CA GLU A 83 -0.98 -10.44 -3.96
C GLU A 83 -2.19 -10.83 -3.11
N LYS A 84 -2.67 -9.93 -2.23
CA LYS A 84 -3.70 -10.22 -1.23
C LYS A 84 -5.01 -9.50 -1.48
N GLN A 85 -4.97 -8.35 -2.16
CA GLN A 85 -6.12 -7.47 -2.34
C GLN A 85 -6.52 -7.30 -3.81
N SER A 86 -6.05 -8.16 -4.72
CA SER A 86 -6.39 -8.10 -6.15
C SER A 86 -7.89 -7.94 -6.45
N PRO A 87 -8.83 -8.61 -5.74
CA PRO A 87 -10.26 -8.38 -5.96
C PRO A 87 -10.71 -6.92 -5.74
N LEU A 88 -10.13 -6.23 -4.76
CA LEU A 88 -10.38 -4.80 -4.51
C LEU A 88 -9.83 -3.94 -5.65
N LEU A 89 -8.60 -4.20 -6.10
CA LEU A 89 -7.98 -3.48 -7.21
C LEU A 89 -8.84 -3.60 -8.48
N ILE A 90 -9.26 -4.83 -8.80
CA ILE A 90 -10.16 -5.11 -9.93
C ILE A 90 -11.48 -4.37 -9.76
N SER A 91 -12.12 -4.47 -8.59
CA SER A 91 -13.42 -3.83 -8.35
C SER A 91 -13.37 -2.31 -8.51
N TRP A 92 -12.28 -1.67 -8.08
CA TRP A 92 -12.07 -0.22 -8.27
C TRP A 92 -11.91 0.14 -9.74
N LEU A 93 -11.04 -0.58 -10.47
CA LEU A 93 -10.76 -0.32 -11.88
C LEU A 93 -11.99 -0.59 -12.75
N ASP A 94 -12.74 -1.67 -12.48
CA ASP A 94 -14.00 -2.00 -13.13
C ASP A 94 -15.05 -0.91 -12.91
N ALA A 95 -15.19 -0.41 -11.68
CA ALA A 95 -16.12 0.69 -11.37
C ALA A 95 -15.75 1.98 -12.11
N LEU A 96 -14.47 2.18 -12.41
CA LEU A 96 -13.99 3.28 -13.25
C LEU A 96 -14.01 2.96 -14.74
N GLY A 97 -14.32 1.72 -15.15
CA GLY A 97 -14.27 1.27 -16.54
C GLY A 97 -12.85 1.33 -17.13
N ILE A 98 -11.83 1.09 -16.31
CA ILE A 98 -10.42 1.09 -16.71
C ILE A 98 -10.00 -0.34 -17.01
N ALA A 99 -9.48 -0.57 -18.21
CA ALA A 99 -8.97 -1.89 -18.60
C ALA A 99 -7.74 -2.27 -17.78
N HIS A 100 -7.68 -3.52 -17.35
CA HIS A 100 -6.60 -4.06 -16.53
C HIS A 100 -6.25 -5.51 -16.93
N ASP A 101 -5.12 -6.00 -16.45
CA ASP A 101 -4.54 -7.31 -16.78
C ASP A 101 -5.25 -8.53 -16.13
N GLY A 102 -6.46 -8.34 -15.60
CA GLY A 102 -7.16 -9.36 -14.79
C GLY A 102 -6.64 -9.55 -13.36
N LYS A 103 -5.56 -8.88 -12.94
CA LYS A 103 -5.05 -8.85 -11.55
C LYS A 103 -5.17 -7.46 -10.90
N GLY A 104 -5.72 -6.50 -11.63
CA GLY A 104 -5.89 -5.13 -11.16
C GLY A 104 -4.65 -4.27 -11.39
N VAL A 105 -3.81 -4.64 -12.37
CA VAL A 105 -2.68 -3.83 -12.84
C VAL A 105 -3.02 -3.21 -14.19
N VAL A 106 -2.64 -1.95 -14.35
CA VAL A 106 -2.90 -1.15 -15.55
C VAL A 106 -1.55 -0.77 -16.19
N GLU A 107 -1.45 -0.86 -17.51
CA GLU A 107 -0.23 -0.45 -18.24
C GLU A 107 -0.15 1.06 -18.46
N THR A 108 -1.29 1.73 -18.65
CA THR A 108 -1.37 3.18 -18.85
C THR A 108 -2.67 3.71 -18.27
N PHE A 109 -2.58 4.72 -17.40
CA PHE A 109 -3.76 5.35 -16.84
C PHE A 109 -4.43 6.29 -17.85
N PRO A 110 -5.77 6.26 -17.95
CA PRO A 110 -6.50 7.25 -18.73
C PRO A 110 -6.44 8.63 -18.03
N PRO A 111 -6.92 9.69 -18.71
CA PRO A 111 -7.16 10.96 -18.06
C PRO A 111 -8.00 10.82 -16.78
N ALA A 112 -7.79 11.72 -15.83
CA ALA A 112 -8.49 11.73 -14.55
C ALA A 112 -10.02 11.61 -14.74
N PRO A 113 -10.68 10.63 -14.11
CA PRO A 113 -12.14 10.55 -14.09
C PRO A 113 -12.75 11.78 -13.38
N SER A 114 -14.01 12.08 -13.65
CA SER A 114 -14.71 13.12 -12.89
C SER A 114 -14.83 12.75 -11.42
N LYS A 115 -14.89 13.75 -10.54
CA LYS A 115 -15.11 13.57 -9.10
C LYS A 115 -16.34 12.72 -8.79
N GLU A 116 -17.44 12.87 -9.53
CA GLU A 116 -18.66 12.09 -9.36
C GLU A 116 -18.40 10.61 -9.63
N LYS A 117 -17.64 10.29 -10.69
CA LYS A 117 -17.28 8.92 -11.05
C LYS A 117 -16.35 8.30 -10.01
N LEU A 118 -15.40 9.07 -9.47
CA LEU A 118 -14.54 8.63 -8.36
C LEU A 118 -15.34 8.31 -7.10
N ASN A 119 -16.30 9.16 -6.73
CA ASN A 119 -17.17 8.91 -5.56
C ASN A 119 -18.07 7.69 -5.77
N ALA A 120 -18.65 7.53 -6.95
CA ALA A 120 -19.45 6.35 -7.26
C ALA A 120 -18.62 5.05 -7.19
N ALA A 121 -17.40 5.06 -7.73
CA ALA A 121 -16.49 3.93 -7.62
C ALA A 121 -16.08 3.65 -6.16
N LEU A 122 -15.88 4.71 -5.37
CA LEU A 122 -15.54 4.62 -3.96
C LEU A 122 -16.66 3.96 -3.16
N ASP A 123 -17.91 4.34 -3.41
CA ASP A 123 -19.07 3.73 -2.76
C ASP A 123 -19.20 2.24 -3.09
N VAL A 124 -18.89 1.84 -4.34
CA VAL A 124 -18.90 0.43 -4.76
C VAL A 124 -17.88 -0.40 -3.99
N VAL A 125 -16.65 0.11 -3.81
CA VAL A 125 -15.61 -0.65 -3.09
C VAL A 125 -15.83 -0.63 -1.57
N LEU A 126 -16.26 0.49 -0.99
CA LEU A 126 -16.56 0.58 0.43
C LEU A 126 -17.77 -0.27 0.86
N ALA A 127 -18.69 -0.57 -0.07
CA ALA A 127 -19.80 -1.49 0.21
C ALA A 127 -19.36 -2.97 0.34
N LYS A 128 -18.16 -3.32 -0.15
CA LYS A 128 -17.69 -4.72 -0.26
C LYS A 128 -16.44 -5.02 0.58
N TYR A 129 -15.59 -4.02 0.79
CA TYR A 129 -14.28 -4.17 1.40
C TYR A 129 -14.15 -3.32 2.66
N ASP A 130 -13.25 -3.74 3.55
CA ASP A 130 -12.94 -2.99 4.76
C ASP A 130 -12.41 -1.58 4.42
N ALA A 131 -12.95 -0.56 5.10
CA ALA A 131 -12.66 0.83 4.80
C ALA A 131 -11.17 1.19 4.99
N LYS A 132 -10.50 0.58 5.97
CA LYS A 132 -9.06 0.79 6.18
C LYS A 132 -8.25 0.22 5.03
N THR A 133 -8.60 -0.99 4.57
CA THR A 133 -7.96 -1.61 3.40
C THR A 133 -8.18 -0.79 2.12
N VAL A 134 -9.40 -0.30 1.91
CA VAL A 134 -9.71 0.63 0.80
C VAL A 134 -8.87 1.90 0.90
N SER A 135 -8.75 2.49 2.09
CA SER A 135 -7.92 3.69 2.26
C SER A 135 -6.45 3.44 1.99
N ILE A 136 -5.89 2.30 2.43
CA ILE A 136 -4.49 1.94 2.12
C ILE A 136 -4.32 1.83 0.61
N TYR A 137 -5.21 1.07 -0.04
CA TYR A 137 -5.18 0.89 -1.48
C TYR A 137 -5.22 2.22 -2.24
N LEU A 138 -6.22 3.07 -1.97
CA LEU A 138 -6.40 4.31 -2.74
C LEU A 138 -5.27 5.32 -2.52
N ARG A 139 -4.71 5.40 -1.30
CA ARG A 139 -3.54 6.24 -1.03
C ARG A 139 -2.31 5.71 -1.76
N THR A 140 -2.08 4.39 -1.77
CA THR A 140 -0.99 3.79 -2.55
C THR A 140 -1.20 3.95 -4.06
N PHE A 141 -2.43 3.77 -4.54
CA PHE A 141 -2.81 3.95 -5.94
C PHE A 141 -2.52 5.36 -6.44
N ASN A 142 -2.83 6.37 -5.63
CA ASN A 142 -2.61 7.78 -5.96
C ASN A 142 -1.12 8.18 -6.03
N GLU A 143 -0.20 7.32 -5.56
CA GLU A 143 1.26 7.53 -5.71
C GLU A 143 1.86 6.75 -6.88
N ILE A 144 1.07 5.97 -7.61
CA ILE A 144 1.56 5.30 -8.82
C ILE A 144 1.90 6.36 -9.87
N GLU A 145 3.09 6.25 -10.46
CA GLU A 145 3.53 7.15 -11.54
C GLU A 145 2.49 7.19 -12.67
N GLY A 146 2.03 8.39 -13.01
CA GLY A 146 0.98 8.63 -14.00
C GLY A 146 -0.44 8.76 -13.43
N VAL A 147 -0.65 8.53 -12.14
CA VAL A 147 -1.93 8.79 -11.45
C VAL A 147 -1.90 10.19 -10.81
N ASP A 148 -2.05 11.23 -11.63
CA ASP A 148 -2.08 12.64 -11.17
C ASP A 148 -3.52 13.14 -10.99
N TRP A 149 -4.36 12.40 -10.26
CA TRP A 149 -5.79 12.68 -10.16
C TRP A 149 -6.11 13.59 -8.95
N ALA A 150 -6.09 14.91 -9.17
CA ALA A 150 -6.32 15.90 -8.10
C ALA A 150 -7.63 15.70 -7.32
N ASP A 151 -8.70 15.27 -7.98
CA ASP A 151 -9.98 14.98 -7.30
C ASP A 151 -9.90 13.76 -6.38
N LEU A 152 -9.09 12.76 -6.71
CA LEU A 152 -8.86 11.60 -5.84
C LEU A 152 -8.11 12.02 -4.57
N ASP A 153 -7.07 12.85 -4.70
CA ASP A 153 -6.35 13.41 -3.55
C ASP A 153 -7.30 14.21 -2.64
N ALA A 154 -8.17 15.05 -3.22
CA ALA A 154 -9.16 15.80 -2.46
C ALA A 154 -10.15 14.89 -1.71
N ILE A 155 -10.60 13.79 -2.33
CA ILE A 155 -11.46 12.79 -1.68
C ILE A 155 -10.72 12.11 -0.51
N LEU A 156 -9.48 11.67 -0.72
CA LEU A 156 -8.67 11.00 0.31
C LEU A 156 -8.40 11.88 1.54
N ASN A 157 -8.39 13.19 1.37
CA ASN A 157 -8.21 14.17 2.46
C ASN A 157 -9.50 14.57 3.18
N SER A 158 -10.66 14.46 2.52
CA SER A 158 -11.94 14.99 3.03
C SER A 158 -12.93 13.92 3.47
N ASP A 159 -12.88 12.71 2.90
CA ASP A 159 -13.84 11.65 3.20
C ASP A 159 -13.51 11.01 4.57
N PRO A 160 -14.40 11.11 5.58
CA PRO A 160 -14.15 10.56 6.91
C PRO A 160 -14.04 9.03 6.91
N ARG A 161 -14.60 8.33 5.91
CA ARG A 161 -14.53 6.87 5.77
C ARG A 161 -13.12 6.39 5.42
N LEU A 162 -12.28 7.28 4.88
CA LEU A 162 -10.92 6.98 4.42
C LEU A 162 -9.82 7.42 5.41
N LYS A 163 -10.18 7.66 6.68
CA LYS A 163 -9.19 7.98 7.70
C LYS A 163 -8.44 6.71 8.16
N LEU A 164 -7.12 6.82 8.19
CA LEU A 164 -6.22 5.79 8.73
C LEU A 164 -5.99 6.07 10.22
N GLY A 165 -7.04 5.90 11.04
CA GLY A 165 -7.03 6.22 12.47
C GLY A 165 -7.83 7.45 12.85
#